data_AF-A0A6P7IZS8-F1
#
_entry.id   AF-A0A6P7IZS8-F1
#
_cell.length_a   1.000
_cell.length_b   1.000
_cell.length_c   1.000
_cell.angle_alpha   90.00
_cell.angle_beta   90.00
_cell.angle_gamma   90.00
#
_symmetry.space_group_name_H-M   'P 1'
#
loop_
_entity.id
_entity.type
_entity.pdbx_description
1 polymer ?
#
loop_
_entity_poly.entity_id
_entity_poly.type
_entity_poly.pdbx_seq_one_letter_code
_entity_poly.pdbx_strand_id
1 'polypeptide(L)'
;MGRPKGKNPPLTAAEKQRRYRARRDADPGRRQKYLQKEHDKYRSDIESGKKKRIYNVSEREKRRRRRKWRETYHRLKARKEAQELIITPPDTPQVSPVDPADPQPRISRQQNEGRRRSRKKIKKLKEQIQELQMLLKKQVRKTEKYKKQTQRMKKNNPSPRKKVKKQMRQLPREAIQKTLLFHEALVQDIRNKYTKAQGEKERQIIAKIVTGKVLKKYRLQRFALNSLGFSKKRWNHEKEGRFNF
;
A
#
# COMPACT_ATOMS: atom_id res chain seq x y z
N MET A 1 -18.84 -33.04 55.96
CA MET A 1 -19.68 -31.96 56.54
C MET A 1 -19.70 -30.76 55.60
N GLY A 2 -20.74 -30.65 54.75
CA GLY A 2 -20.88 -29.56 53.78
C GLY A 2 -21.38 -28.28 54.43
N ARG A 3 -20.72 -27.15 54.16
CA ARG A 3 -21.06 -25.83 54.70
C ARG A 3 -22.46 -25.42 54.20
N PRO A 4 -23.39 -24.99 55.07
CA PRO A 4 -24.73 -24.60 54.63
C PRO A 4 -24.64 -23.41 53.67
N LYS A 5 -25.23 -23.56 52.47
CA LYS A 5 -25.32 -22.49 51.48
C LYS A 5 -26.30 -21.44 52.00
N GLY A 6 -25.78 -20.36 52.58
CA GLY A 6 -26.56 -19.16 52.84
C GLY A 6 -27.27 -18.68 51.56
N LYS A 7 -28.38 -17.95 51.72
CA LYS A 7 -29.36 -17.54 50.67
C LYS A 7 -28.79 -16.81 49.44
N ASN A 8 -27.48 -16.57 49.36
CA ASN A 8 -26.80 -16.02 48.18
C ASN A 8 -25.52 -16.82 47.88
N PRO A 9 -25.38 -17.46 46.71
CA PRO A 9 -24.15 -18.13 46.34
C PRO A 9 -22.98 -17.12 46.29
N PRO A 10 -21.75 -17.53 46.66
CA PRO A 10 -20.59 -16.64 46.58
C PRO A 10 -20.40 -16.18 45.14
N LEU A 11 -20.33 -14.86 44.94
CA LEU A 11 -20.15 -14.26 43.62
C LEU A 11 -18.98 -14.90 42.88
N THR A 12 -19.20 -15.20 41.60
CA THR A 12 -18.14 -15.73 40.73
C THR A 12 -17.02 -14.69 40.58
N ALA A 13 -15.80 -15.15 40.28
CA ALA A 13 -14.67 -14.24 40.05
C ALA A 13 -14.99 -13.21 38.94
N ALA A 14 -15.72 -13.62 37.89
CA ALA A 14 -16.16 -12.74 36.82
C ALA A 14 -17.14 -11.66 37.31
N GLU A 15 -18.10 -12.00 38.18
CA GLU A 15 -19.06 -11.04 38.75
C GLU A 15 -18.39 -10.07 39.72
N LYS A 16 -17.46 -10.54 40.57
CA LYS A 16 -16.63 -9.69 41.42
C LYS A 16 -15.88 -8.64 40.58
N GLN A 17 -15.32 -9.07 39.45
CA GLN A 17 -14.61 -8.18 38.53
C GLN A 17 -15.54 -7.19 37.81
N ARG A 18 -16.75 -7.61 37.42
CA ARG A 18 -17.78 -6.70 36.87
C ARG A 18 -18.16 -5.61 37.88
N ARG A 19 -18.45 -6.00 39.12
CA ARG A 19 -18.80 -5.06 40.20
C ARG A 19 -17.66 -4.09 40.52
N TYR A 20 -16.41 -4.56 40.49
CA TYR A 20 -15.24 -3.69 40.62
C TYR A 20 -15.13 -2.67 39.47
N ARG A 21 -15.31 -3.10 38.21
CA ARG A 21 -15.28 -2.20 37.05
C ARG A 21 -16.42 -1.17 37.12
N ALA A 22 -17.62 -1.59 37.49
CA ALA A 22 -18.77 -0.68 37.67
C ALA A 22 -18.49 0.39 38.72
N ARG A 23 -17.93 0.01 39.90
CA ARG A 23 -17.54 0.96 40.95
C ARG A 23 -16.44 1.93 40.50
N ARG A 24 -15.46 1.45 39.74
CA ARG A 24 -14.38 2.29 39.20
C ARG A 24 -14.90 3.27 38.15
N ASP A 25 -15.80 2.82 37.28
CA ASP A 25 -16.29 3.62 36.15
C ASP A 25 -17.36 4.64 36.59
N ALA A 26 -18.04 4.39 37.73
CA ALA A 26 -18.97 5.33 38.36
C ALA A 26 -18.29 6.53 39.03
N ASP A 27 -17.01 6.41 39.43
CA ASP A 27 -16.21 7.50 40.01
C ASP A 27 -15.34 8.17 38.91
N PRO A 28 -15.59 9.44 38.56
CA PRO A 28 -14.86 10.13 37.50
C PRO A 28 -13.35 10.20 37.76
N GLY A 29 -12.92 10.41 39.00
CA GLY A 29 -11.51 10.54 39.39
C GLY A 29 -10.77 9.21 39.32
N ARG A 30 -11.38 8.12 39.81
CA ARG A 30 -10.80 6.77 39.70
C ARG A 30 -10.74 6.31 38.24
N ARG A 31 -11.76 6.62 37.45
CA ARG A 31 -11.79 6.32 36.01
C ARG A 31 -10.69 7.07 35.26
N GLN A 32 -10.49 8.35 35.54
CA GLN A 32 -9.45 9.16 34.89
C GLN A 32 -8.03 8.66 35.24
N LYS A 33 -7.76 8.36 36.51
CA LYS A 33 -6.48 7.75 36.94
C LYS A 33 -6.21 6.41 36.26
N TYR A 34 -7.25 5.58 36.09
CA TYR A 34 -7.11 4.31 35.36
C TYR A 34 -6.78 4.52 33.87
N LEU A 35 -7.46 5.47 33.21
CA LEU A 35 -7.20 5.80 31.80
C LEU A 35 -5.80 6.36 31.60
N GLN A 36 -5.31 7.22 32.50
CA GLN A 36 -3.94 7.73 32.48
C GLN A 36 -2.92 6.59 32.60
N LYS A 37 -3.10 5.68 33.57
CA LYS A 37 -2.22 4.51 33.72
C LYS A 37 -2.20 3.61 32.48
N GLU A 38 -3.35 3.38 31.85
CA GLU A 38 -3.42 2.61 30.59
C GLU A 38 -2.73 3.34 29.44
N HIS A 39 -2.84 4.67 29.36
CA HIS A 39 -2.17 5.48 28.35
C HIS A 39 -0.65 5.46 28.53
N ASP A 40 -0.16 5.59 29.77
CA ASP A 40 1.27 5.56 30.09
C ASP A 40 1.87 4.18 29.84
N LYS A 41 1.14 3.12 30.21
CA LYS A 41 1.50 1.75 29.87
C LYS A 41 1.58 1.53 28.37
N TYR A 42 0.63 2.08 27.60
CA TYR A 42 0.66 1.99 26.15
C TYR A 42 1.88 2.70 25.54
N ARG A 43 2.24 3.87 26.07
CA ARG A 43 3.47 4.58 25.68
C ARG A 43 4.72 3.76 25.99
N SER A 44 4.83 3.25 27.21
CA SER A 44 5.94 2.38 27.64
C SER A 44 6.03 1.08 26.81
N ASP A 45 4.90 0.46 26.46
CA ASP A 45 4.86 -0.72 25.57
C ASP A 45 5.38 -0.39 24.16
N ILE A 46 5.16 0.83 23.67
CA ILE A 46 5.68 1.29 22.38
C ILE A 46 7.19 1.54 22.46
N GLU A 47 7.63 2.23 23.50
CA GLU A 47 9.04 2.59 23.73
C GLU A 47 9.91 1.35 23.95
N SER A 48 9.44 0.41 24.76
CA SER A 48 10.10 -0.89 24.99
C SER A 48 10.03 -1.85 23.79
N GLY A 49 9.34 -1.48 22.70
CA GLY A 49 9.21 -2.31 21.50
C GLY A 49 8.24 -3.50 21.62
N LYS A 50 7.61 -3.70 22.79
CA LYS A 50 6.59 -4.74 23.02
C LYS A 50 5.37 -4.55 22.10
N LYS A 51 5.05 -3.32 21.73
CA LYS A 51 4.03 -2.97 20.72
C LYS A 51 4.64 -2.13 19.60
N LYS A 52 4.48 -2.61 18.36
CA LYS A 52 4.84 -1.84 17.16
C LYS A 52 3.70 -0.94 16.72
N ARG A 53 4.02 0.33 16.41
CA ARG A 53 3.11 1.25 15.70
C ARG A 53 2.81 0.72 14.30
N ILE A 54 1.61 1.01 13.78
CA ILE A 54 1.11 0.41 12.52
C ILE A 54 2.06 0.62 11.33
N TYR A 55 2.71 1.79 11.24
CA TYR A 55 3.68 2.08 10.18
C TYR A 55 4.95 1.23 10.27
N ASN A 56 5.34 0.82 11.49
CA ASN A 56 6.50 -0.04 11.77
C ASN A 56 6.20 -1.54 11.67
N VAL A 57 4.95 -1.93 11.36
CA VAL A 57 4.58 -3.33 11.18
C VAL A 57 4.82 -3.72 9.73
N SER A 58 5.53 -4.83 9.48
CA SER A 58 5.74 -5.34 8.13
C SER A 58 4.43 -5.76 7.46
N GLU A 59 4.35 -5.71 6.12
CA GLU A 59 3.15 -6.13 5.39
C GLU A 59 2.78 -7.61 5.64
N ARG A 60 3.79 -8.47 5.85
CA ARG A 60 3.58 -9.88 6.21
C ARG A 60 2.88 -10.00 7.57
N GLU A 61 3.31 -9.21 8.54
CA GLU A 61 2.72 -9.21 9.89
C GLU A 61 1.34 -8.56 9.92
N LYS A 62 1.11 -7.49 9.14
CA LYS A 62 -0.23 -6.93 8.91
C LYS A 62 -1.17 -7.96 8.29
N ARG A 63 -0.71 -8.74 7.31
CA ARG A 63 -1.49 -9.84 6.70
C ARG A 63 -1.84 -10.91 7.73
N ARG A 64 -0.89 -11.31 8.59
CA ARG A 64 -1.12 -12.27 9.69
C ARG A 64 -2.19 -11.74 10.66
N ARG A 65 -2.11 -10.47 11.07
CA ARG A 65 -3.12 -9.85 11.94
C ARG A 65 -4.51 -9.84 11.30
N ARG A 66 -4.62 -9.49 10.01
CA ARG A 66 -5.89 -9.55 9.26
C ARG A 66 -6.44 -10.97 9.17
N ARG A 67 -5.59 -11.97 8.93
CA ARG A 67 -5.99 -13.39 8.90
C ARG A 67 -6.56 -13.80 10.27
N LYS A 68 -5.82 -13.57 11.35
CA LYS A 68 -6.25 -13.90 12.71
C LYS A 68 -7.55 -13.19 13.09
N TRP A 69 -7.71 -11.92 12.68
CA TRP A 69 -8.96 -11.19 12.88
C TRP A 69 -10.15 -11.85 12.18
N ARG A 70 -10.00 -12.23 10.90
CA ARG A 70 -11.04 -12.96 10.16
C ARG A 70 -11.39 -14.29 10.83
N GLU A 71 -10.39 -15.07 11.23
CA GLU A 71 -10.59 -16.34 11.94
C GLU A 71 -11.37 -16.14 13.25
N THR A 72 -10.99 -15.15 14.07
CA THR A 72 -11.71 -14.84 15.31
C THR A 72 -13.12 -14.35 15.05
N TYR A 73 -13.33 -13.54 14.01
CA TYR A 73 -14.64 -13.05 13.63
C TYR A 73 -15.56 -14.20 13.22
N HIS A 74 -15.10 -15.09 12.34
CA HIS A 74 -15.89 -16.26 11.92
C HIS A 74 -16.16 -17.20 13.09
N ARG A 75 -15.20 -17.43 13.98
CA ARG A 75 -15.39 -18.23 15.19
C ARG A 75 -16.46 -17.64 16.11
N LEU A 76 -16.43 -16.33 16.34
CA LEU A 76 -17.43 -15.64 17.15
C LEU A 76 -18.81 -15.66 16.49
N LYS A 77 -18.87 -15.49 15.16
CA LYS A 77 -20.12 -15.58 14.38
C LYS A 77 -20.72 -16.98 14.49
N ALA A 78 -19.93 -18.02 14.24
CA ALA A 78 -20.38 -19.41 14.36
C ALA A 78 -20.82 -19.75 15.79
N ARG A 79 -20.10 -19.28 16.82
CA ARG A 79 -20.53 -19.45 18.21
C ARG A 79 -21.86 -18.76 18.50
N LYS A 80 -22.08 -17.57 17.95
CA LYS A 80 -23.34 -16.82 18.11
C LYS A 80 -24.49 -17.53 17.39
N GLU A 81 -24.26 -18.00 16.16
CA GLU A 81 -25.24 -18.79 15.40
C GLU A 81 -25.57 -20.10 16.13
N ALA A 82 -24.57 -20.81 16.66
CA ALA A 82 -24.79 -22.00 17.48
C ALA A 82 -25.57 -21.68 18.77
N GLN A 83 -25.29 -20.55 19.43
CA GLN A 83 -26.09 -20.11 20.58
C GLN A 83 -27.52 -19.77 20.18
N GLU A 84 -27.75 -19.11 19.05
CA GLU A 84 -29.09 -18.80 18.54
C GLU A 84 -29.87 -20.09 18.19
N LEU A 85 -29.21 -21.10 17.62
CA LEU A 85 -29.79 -22.42 17.36
C LEU A 85 -30.13 -23.18 18.64
N ILE A 86 -29.30 -23.09 19.68
CA ILE A 86 -29.55 -23.72 20.99
C ILE A 86 -30.67 -22.99 21.77
N ILE A 87 -30.89 -21.70 21.51
CA ILE A 87 -31.95 -20.90 22.14
C ILE A 87 -33.32 -21.11 21.47
N THR A 88 -33.38 -21.77 20.30
CA THR A 88 -34.65 -22.10 19.64
C THR A 88 -35.09 -23.49 20.11
N PRO A 89 -36.14 -23.62 20.95
CA PRO A 89 -36.60 -24.93 21.41
C PRO A 89 -37.19 -25.71 20.23
N PRO A 90 -37.07 -27.06 20.19
CA PRO A 90 -37.79 -27.87 19.22
C PRO A 90 -39.30 -27.79 19.49
N ASP A 91 -40.10 -27.65 18.43
CA ASP A 91 -41.57 -27.63 18.51
C ASP A 91 -42.09 -28.92 19.19
N THR A 92 -42.64 -28.78 20.40
CA THR A 92 -43.52 -29.77 21.04
C THR A 92 -44.60 -29.03 21.85
N PRO A 93 -45.83 -29.59 21.94
CA PRO A 93 -47.04 -28.83 22.21
C PRO A 93 -47.20 -28.41 23.68
N GLN A 94 -47.90 -27.29 23.87
CA GLN A 94 -48.21 -26.61 25.14
C GLN A 94 -48.71 -27.53 26.27
N VAL A 95 -48.26 -27.28 27.53
CA VAL A 95 -49.16 -26.96 28.67
C VAL A 95 -48.42 -26.23 29.82
N SER A 96 -49.07 -25.19 30.40
CA SER A 96 -48.98 -24.67 31.79
C SER A 96 -47.83 -23.71 32.19
N PRO A 97 -47.99 -22.87 33.26
CA PRO A 97 -48.28 -21.44 33.12
C PRO A 97 -47.14 -20.49 33.59
N VAL A 98 -47.21 -19.29 33.03
CA VAL A 98 -46.49 -18.03 33.26
C VAL A 98 -45.85 -17.84 34.66
N ASP A 99 -44.51 -17.86 34.70
CA ASP A 99 -43.73 -17.08 35.66
C ASP A 99 -43.46 -15.67 35.06
N PRO A 100 -43.53 -14.58 35.84
CA PRO A 100 -43.35 -13.23 35.32
C PRO A 100 -41.87 -12.98 35.04
N ALA A 101 -41.48 -13.10 33.77
CA ALA A 101 -40.18 -12.67 33.30
C ALA A 101 -40.01 -11.16 33.50
N ASP A 102 -38.92 -10.77 34.18
CA ASP A 102 -38.45 -9.40 34.32
C ASP A 102 -38.59 -8.61 32.99
N PRO A 103 -39.16 -7.39 32.99
CA PRO A 103 -39.30 -6.60 31.78
C PRO A 103 -37.91 -6.18 31.27
N GLN A 104 -37.37 -6.92 30.29
CA GLN A 104 -36.22 -6.49 29.52
C GLN A 104 -36.52 -5.12 28.89
N PRO A 105 -35.63 -4.12 29.00
CA PRO A 105 -35.85 -2.79 28.45
C PRO A 105 -35.96 -2.87 26.93
N ARG A 106 -37.18 -2.74 26.41
CA ARG A 106 -37.45 -2.69 24.96
C ARG A 106 -36.83 -1.41 24.40
N ILE A 107 -35.72 -1.55 23.66
CA ILE A 107 -35.10 -0.44 22.95
C ILE A 107 -36.12 0.11 21.95
N SER A 108 -36.54 1.37 22.13
CA SER A 108 -37.56 2.02 21.32
C SER A 108 -37.25 1.94 19.81
N ARG A 109 -38.25 1.56 19.02
CA ARG A 109 -38.18 1.40 17.55
C ARG A 109 -37.66 2.67 16.86
N GLN A 110 -37.96 3.85 17.43
CA GLN A 110 -37.49 5.17 16.98
C GLN A 110 -35.95 5.32 17.02
N GLN A 111 -35.29 4.79 18.05
CA GLN A 111 -33.83 4.88 18.16
C GLN A 111 -33.11 4.03 17.09
N ASN A 112 -33.71 2.89 16.72
CA ASN A 112 -33.18 2.03 15.66
C ASN A 112 -33.32 2.67 14.27
N GLU A 113 -34.41 3.40 14.02
CA GLU A 113 -34.58 4.15 12.77
C GLU A 113 -33.55 5.29 12.63
N GLY A 114 -33.34 6.08 13.69
CA GLY A 114 -32.35 7.16 13.69
C GLY A 114 -30.94 6.65 13.40
N ARG A 115 -30.54 5.54 14.03
CA ARG A 115 -29.25 4.87 13.76
C ARG A 115 -29.15 4.39 12.30
N ARG A 116 -30.23 3.85 11.73
CA ARG A 116 -30.26 3.40 10.33
C ARG A 116 -30.12 4.56 9.35
N ARG A 117 -30.82 5.68 9.58
CA ARG A 117 -30.72 6.91 8.77
C ARG A 117 -29.31 7.49 8.85
N SER A 118 -28.73 7.58 10.05
CA SER A 118 -27.35 8.05 10.26
C SER A 118 -26.33 7.19 9.51
N ARG A 119 -26.42 5.85 9.61
CA ARG A 119 -25.56 4.93 8.86
C ARG A 119 -25.65 5.14 7.34
N LYS A 120 -26.87 5.32 6.80
CA LYS A 120 -27.07 5.61 5.37
C LYS A 120 -26.43 6.95 4.98
N LYS A 121 -26.61 8.00 5.79
CA LYS A 121 -26.01 9.32 5.56
C LYS A 121 -24.47 9.25 5.56
N ILE A 122 -23.88 8.59 6.56
CA ILE A 122 -22.43 8.40 6.66
C ILE A 122 -21.90 7.62 5.46
N LYS A 123 -22.60 6.57 5.01
CA LYS A 123 -22.21 5.80 3.83
C LYS A 123 -22.19 6.68 2.57
N LYS A 124 -23.28 7.44 2.32
CA LYS A 124 -23.36 8.37 1.19
C LYS A 124 -22.24 9.42 1.22
N LEU A 125 -21.98 10.03 2.38
CA LEU A 125 -20.90 11.01 2.53
C LEU A 125 -19.52 10.39 2.25
N LYS A 126 -19.28 9.14 2.68
CA LYS A 126 -18.03 8.44 2.38
C LYS A 126 -17.87 8.16 0.89
N GLU A 127 -18.94 7.77 0.21
CA GLU A 127 -18.94 7.54 -1.24
C GLU A 127 -18.65 8.84 -2.00
N GLN A 128 -19.30 9.95 -1.61
CA GLN A 128 -19.05 11.28 -2.19
C GLN A 128 -17.60 11.74 -1.97
N ILE A 129 -17.05 11.55 -0.77
CA ILE A 129 -15.65 11.88 -0.48
C ILE A 129 -14.71 11.07 -1.39
N GLN A 130 -14.97 9.77 -1.57
CA GLN A 130 -14.15 8.93 -2.46
C GLN A 130 -14.24 9.38 -3.92
N GLU A 131 -15.44 9.71 -4.39
CA GLU A 131 -15.65 10.21 -5.75
C GLU A 131 -14.92 11.54 -5.97
N LEU A 132 -15.08 12.50 -5.06
CA LEU A 132 -14.39 13.80 -5.11
C LEU A 132 -12.86 13.63 -5.08
N GLN A 133 -12.34 12.73 -4.25
CA GLN A 133 -10.90 12.40 -4.23
C GLN A 133 -10.42 11.83 -5.57
N MET A 134 -11.22 10.96 -6.21
CA MET A 134 -10.90 10.44 -7.54
C MET A 134 -10.92 11.53 -8.60
N LEU A 135 -11.91 12.42 -8.59
CA LEU A 135 -12.02 13.55 -9.51
C LEU A 135 -10.83 14.51 -9.34
N LEU A 136 -10.46 14.85 -8.10
CA LEU A 136 -9.30 15.68 -7.79
C LEU A 136 -8.02 15.03 -8.33
N LYS A 137 -7.82 13.72 -8.11
CA LYS A 137 -6.67 12.99 -8.65
C LYS A 137 -6.63 13.00 -10.18
N LYS A 138 -7.79 12.85 -10.84
CA LYS A 138 -7.90 12.97 -12.31
C LYS A 138 -7.53 14.38 -12.76
N GLN A 139 -7.99 15.41 -12.06
CA GLN A 139 -7.72 16.80 -12.39
C GLN A 139 -6.23 17.15 -12.20
N VAL A 140 -5.61 16.73 -11.11
CA VAL A 140 -4.16 16.89 -10.89
C VAL A 140 -3.34 16.20 -12.00
N ARG A 141 -3.74 15.01 -12.43
CA ARG A 141 -3.10 14.34 -13.58
C ARG A 141 -3.24 15.14 -14.87
N LYS A 142 -4.42 15.73 -15.12
CA LYS A 142 -4.66 16.59 -16.29
C LYS A 142 -3.80 17.86 -16.22
N THR A 143 -3.78 18.56 -15.08
CA THR A 143 -2.98 19.78 -14.93
C THR A 143 -1.49 19.50 -15.06
N GLU A 144 -0.98 18.40 -14.49
CA GLU A 144 0.40 17.97 -14.71
C GLU A 144 0.71 17.66 -16.17
N LYS A 145 -0.19 16.96 -16.87
CA LYS A 145 -0.04 16.64 -18.30
C LYS A 145 0.11 17.93 -19.10
N TYR A 146 -0.80 18.89 -18.90
CA TYR A 146 -0.77 20.16 -19.62
C TYR A 146 0.43 21.02 -19.22
N LYS A 147 0.82 21.06 -17.94
CA LYS A 147 2.05 21.72 -17.47
C LYS A 147 3.30 21.15 -18.15
N LYS A 148 3.41 19.82 -18.25
CA LYS A 148 4.52 19.16 -18.95
C LYS A 148 4.48 19.45 -20.46
N GLN A 149 3.30 19.50 -21.06
CA GLN A 149 3.13 19.83 -22.47
C GLN A 149 3.57 21.26 -22.77
N THR A 150 3.12 22.25 -22.00
CA THR A 150 3.52 23.66 -22.17
C THR A 150 5.01 23.85 -21.93
N GLN A 151 5.59 23.19 -20.91
CA GLN A 151 7.04 23.19 -20.69
C GLN A 151 7.82 22.59 -21.87
N ARG A 152 7.31 21.51 -22.50
CA ARG A 152 7.93 20.92 -23.69
C ARG A 152 7.82 21.84 -24.91
N MET A 153 6.71 22.56 -25.07
CA MET A 153 6.56 23.53 -26.16
C MET A 153 7.48 24.74 -25.98
N LYS A 154 7.69 25.22 -24.74
CA LYS A 154 8.67 26.28 -24.44
C LYS A 154 10.11 25.86 -24.73
N LYS A 155 10.46 24.58 -24.53
CA LYS A 155 11.80 24.06 -24.84
C LYS A 155 11.91 23.76 -26.33
N ASN A 156 12.57 24.63 -27.07
CA ASN A 156 12.80 24.48 -28.52
C ASN A 156 13.90 23.45 -28.88
N ASN A 157 13.92 22.30 -28.20
CA ASN A 157 14.87 21.22 -28.47
C ASN A 157 14.26 20.23 -29.46
N PRO A 158 14.62 20.27 -30.75
CA PRO A 158 14.06 19.33 -31.72
C PRO A 158 14.48 17.90 -31.36
N SER A 159 13.49 17.00 -31.35
CA SER A 159 13.72 15.56 -31.23
C SER A 159 14.70 15.09 -32.32
N PRO A 160 15.56 14.09 -32.06
CA PRO A 160 16.45 13.52 -33.08
C PRO A 160 15.74 13.21 -34.41
N ARG A 161 14.52 12.65 -34.35
CA ARG A 161 13.71 12.37 -35.55
C ARG A 161 13.30 13.65 -36.30
N LYS A 162 13.05 14.75 -35.59
CA LYS A 162 12.74 16.06 -36.18
C LYS A 162 14.00 16.68 -36.81
N LYS A 163 15.18 16.49 -36.22
CA LYS A 163 16.47 16.90 -36.81
C LYS A 163 16.76 16.15 -38.11
N VAL A 164 16.61 14.83 -38.12
CA VAL A 164 16.79 14.01 -39.34
C VAL A 164 15.78 14.40 -40.41
N LYS A 165 14.49 14.56 -40.08
CA LYS A 165 13.49 15.06 -41.04
C LYS A 165 13.81 16.45 -41.58
N LYS A 166 14.37 17.33 -40.75
CA LYS A 166 14.83 18.66 -41.19
C LYS A 166 16.02 18.53 -42.16
N GLN A 167 17.01 17.70 -41.83
CA GLN A 167 18.15 17.40 -42.71
C GLN A 167 17.69 16.85 -44.06
N MET A 168 16.78 15.86 -44.07
CA MET A 168 16.24 15.26 -45.29
C MET A 168 15.45 16.24 -46.17
N ARG A 169 14.92 17.33 -45.59
CA ARG A 169 14.19 18.38 -46.33
C ARG A 169 15.08 19.50 -46.84
N GLN A 170 16.19 19.77 -46.15
CA GLN A 170 17.00 20.97 -46.37
C GLN A 170 18.32 20.68 -47.08
N LEU A 171 18.86 19.47 -46.95
CA LEU A 171 20.14 19.09 -47.54
C LEU A 171 19.93 18.43 -48.91
N PRO A 172 20.86 18.66 -49.85
CA PRO A 172 20.87 17.94 -51.12
C PRO A 172 21.18 16.45 -50.88
N ARG A 173 20.79 15.60 -51.83
CA ARG A 173 20.84 14.13 -51.70
C ARG A 173 22.26 13.63 -51.45
N GLU A 174 23.26 14.28 -52.03
CA GLU A 174 24.68 13.96 -51.93
C GLU A 174 25.19 14.19 -50.50
N ALA A 175 24.75 15.26 -49.84
CA ALA A 175 25.12 15.55 -48.45
C ALA A 175 24.50 14.53 -47.48
N ILE A 176 23.27 14.09 -47.77
CA ILE A 176 22.61 13.02 -47.00
C ILE A 176 23.37 11.70 -47.17
N GLN A 177 23.74 11.34 -48.40
CA GLN A 177 24.53 10.14 -48.70
C GLN A 177 25.89 10.17 -47.98
N LYS A 178 26.62 11.29 -48.03
CA LYS A 178 27.88 11.46 -47.30
C LYS A 178 27.71 11.27 -45.79
N THR A 179 26.61 11.80 -45.23
CA THR A 179 26.31 11.65 -43.79
C THR A 179 26.00 10.20 -43.41
N LEU A 180 25.24 9.49 -44.24
CA LEU A 180 24.91 8.08 -44.03
C LEU A 180 26.15 7.19 -44.20
N LEU A 181 26.96 7.45 -45.24
CA LEU A 181 28.22 6.75 -45.48
C LEU A 181 29.18 6.96 -44.31
N PHE A 182 29.30 8.18 -43.81
CA PHE A 182 30.10 8.48 -42.63
C PHE A 182 29.61 7.70 -41.39
N HIS A 183 28.30 7.66 -41.17
CA HIS A 183 27.73 6.90 -40.06
C HIS A 183 28.05 5.40 -40.19
N GLU A 184 27.89 4.81 -41.38
CA GLU A 184 28.18 3.40 -41.62
C GLU A 184 29.68 3.09 -41.45
N ALA A 185 30.55 3.91 -42.05
CA ALA A 185 32.00 3.77 -41.90
C ALA A 185 32.44 3.87 -40.43
N LEU A 186 31.87 4.82 -39.68
CA LEU A 186 32.15 4.99 -38.25
C LEU A 186 31.69 3.78 -37.43
N VAL A 187 30.49 3.24 -37.71
CA VAL A 187 29.99 2.03 -37.03
C VAL A 187 30.89 0.83 -37.33
N GLN A 188 31.30 0.66 -38.59
CA GLN A 188 32.21 -0.41 -39.00
C GLN A 188 33.59 -0.26 -38.37
N ASP A 189 34.16 0.94 -38.32
CA ASP A 189 35.46 1.19 -37.69
C ASP A 189 35.42 0.88 -36.18
N ILE A 190 34.40 1.35 -35.46
CA ILE A 190 34.24 1.03 -34.03
C ILE A 190 34.08 -0.48 -33.83
N ARG A 191 33.28 -1.14 -34.67
CA ARG A 191 33.10 -2.60 -34.62
C ARG A 191 34.43 -3.32 -34.84
N ASN A 192 35.20 -2.91 -35.84
CA ASN A 192 36.50 -3.50 -36.18
C ASN A 192 37.54 -3.28 -35.07
N LYS A 193 37.57 -2.08 -34.49
CA LYS A 193 38.43 -1.79 -33.32
C LYS A 193 38.04 -2.64 -32.12
N TYR A 194 36.75 -2.85 -31.89
CA TYR A 194 36.27 -3.69 -30.79
C TYR A 194 36.58 -5.18 -31.01
N THR A 195 36.44 -5.70 -32.24
CA THR A 195 36.75 -7.11 -32.54
C THR A 195 38.25 -7.40 -32.53
N LYS A 196 39.07 -6.47 -33.04
CA LYS A 196 40.54 -6.60 -33.08
C LYS A 196 41.22 -6.32 -31.74
N ALA A 197 40.54 -5.69 -30.79
CA ALA A 197 41.08 -5.46 -29.45
C ALA A 197 41.41 -6.79 -28.77
N GLN A 198 42.68 -6.96 -28.37
CA GLN A 198 43.20 -8.18 -27.76
C GLN A 198 42.88 -8.21 -26.26
N GLY A 199 42.86 -7.04 -25.61
CA GLY A 199 42.65 -6.91 -24.17
C GLY A 199 41.20 -6.72 -23.75
N GLU A 200 40.80 -7.37 -22.65
CA GLU A 200 39.48 -7.16 -22.03
C GLU A 200 39.31 -5.71 -21.55
N LYS A 201 40.39 -5.09 -21.05
CA LYS A 201 40.43 -3.68 -20.63
C LYS A 201 40.15 -2.72 -21.80
N GLU A 202 40.74 -2.95 -22.96
CA GLU A 202 40.54 -2.13 -24.17
C GLU A 202 39.10 -2.23 -24.67
N ARG A 203 38.57 -3.46 -24.74
CA ARG A 203 37.16 -3.70 -25.09
C ARG A 203 36.20 -3.00 -24.14
N GLN A 204 36.53 -2.95 -22.84
CA GLN A 204 35.75 -2.20 -21.84
C GLN A 204 35.85 -0.68 -22.04
N ILE A 205 37.03 -0.15 -22.37
CA ILE A 205 37.22 1.29 -22.65
C ILE A 205 36.39 1.69 -23.88
N ILE A 206 36.51 0.94 -24.99
CA ILE A 206 35.73 1.18 -26.22
C ILE A 206 34.22 1.12 -25.92
N ALA A 207 33.79 0.08 -25.20
CA ALA A 207 32.40 -0.04 -24.79
C ALA A 207 31.96 1.14 -23.93
N LYS A 208 32.75 1.61 -22.95
CA LYS A 208 32.42 2.77 -22.09
C LYS A 208 32.32 4.08 -22.89
N ILE A 209 33.26 4.33 -23.80
CA ILE A 209 33.29 5.54 -24.64
C ILE A 209 32.01 5.61 -25.49
N VAL A 210 31.63 4.48 -26.09
CA VAL A 210 30.42 4.41 -26.91
C VAL A 210 29.15 4.39 -26.05
N THR A 211 29.16 3.70 -24.91
CA THR A 211 28.03 3.57 -23.97
C THR A 211 27.89 4.76 -23.03
N GLY A 212 27.84 5.97 -23.58
CA GLY A 212 27.58 7.18 -22.81
C GLY A 212 26.12 7.31 -22.32
N LYS A 213 25.89 8.31 -21.45
CA LYS A 213 24.56 8.70 -20.93
C LYS A 213 23.52 8.91 -22.05
N VAL A 214 23.95 9.28 -23.25
CA VAL A 214 23.10 9.51 -24.42
C VAL A 214 22.42 8.22 -24.90
N LEU A 215 23.16 7.10 -25.04
CA LEU A 215 22.57 5.83 -25.47
C LEU A 215 21.57 5.30 -24.44
N LYS A 216 21.83 5.50 -23.14
CA LYS A 216 20.89 5.15 -22.06
C LYS A 216 19.63 6.02 -22.09
N LYS A 217 19.79 7.35 -22.21
CA LYS A 217 18.68 8.32 -22.28
C LYS A 217 17.69 8.00 -23.40
N TYR A 218 18.20 7.59 -24.57
CA TYR A 218 17.38 7.26 -25.73
C TYR A 218 17.10 5.76 -25.89
N ARG A 219 17.47 4.93 -24.91
CA ARG A 219 17.28 3.46 -24.92
C ARG A 219 17.83 2.77 -26.18
N LEU A 220 18.92 3.28 -26.73
CA LEU A 220 19.58 2.79 -27.95
C LEU A 220 20.56 1.63 -27.67
N GLN A 221 20.47 1.03 -26.48
CA GLN A 221 21.39 -0.01 -26.04
C GLN A 221 21.31 -1.25 -26.93
N ARG A 222 20.08 -1.66 -27.27
CA ARG A 222 19.85 -2.81 -28.16
C ARG A 222 20.34 -2.54 -29.59
N PHE A 223 20.22 -1.29 -30.05
CA PHE A 223 20.76 -0.89 -31.34
C PHE A 223 22.29 -0.98 -31.35
N ALA A 224 22.95 -0.39 -30.34
CA ALA A 224 24.40 -0.47 -30.21
C ALA A 224 24.91 -1.92 -30.07
N LEU A 225 24.20 -2.77 -29.31
CA LEU A 225 24.50 -4.21 -29.24
C LEU A 225 24.48 -4.86 -30.62
N ASN A 226 23.44 -4.61 -31.41
CA ASN A 226 23.27 -5.22 -32.73
C ASN A 226 24.27 -4.67 -33.77
N SER A 227 24.52 -3.37 -33.77
CA SER A 227 25.39 -2.72 -34.75
C SER A 227 26.88 -2.91 -34.46
N LEU A 228 27.28 -2.87 -33.18
CA LEU A 228 28.70 -2.91 -32.77
C LEU A 228 29.13 -4.26 -32.21
N GLY A 229 28.20 -5.17 -31.90
CA GLY A 229 28.50 -6.51 -31.39
C GLY A 229 28.91 -6.55 -29.92
N PHE A 230 28.59 -5.52 -29.13
CA PHE A 230 28.92 -5.50 -27.70
C PHE A 230 28.21 -6.63 -26.93
N SER A 231 28.82 -7.12 -25.85
CA SER A 231 28.17 -8.11 -24.97
C SER A 231 27.25 -7.44 -23.94
N LYS A 232 26.07 -8.03 -23.68
CA LYS A 232 25.09 -7.55 -22.68
C LYS A 232 25.68 -7.38 -21.26
N LYS A 233 26.65 -8.21 -20.88
CA LYS A 233 27.27 -8.20 -19.55
C LYS A 233 27.96 -6.87 -19.22
N ARG A 234 28.46 -6.15 -20.24
CA ARG A 234 29.29 -4.95 -20.08
C ARG A 234 28.50 -3.66 -19.81
N TRP A 235 27.17 -3.70 -19.87
CA TRP A 235 26.29 -2.55 -19.67
C TRP A 235 26.01 -2.24 -18.19
N ASN A 236 26.41 -3.12 -17.27
CA ASN A 236 26.07 -3.06 -15.83
C ASN A 236 27.09 -2.31 -14.95
N HIS A 237 28.23 -1.88 -15.49
CA HIS A 237 29.37 -1.39 -14.69
C HIS A 237 29.23 0.02 -14.08
N GLU A 238 28.11 0.73 -14.26
CA GLU A 238 27.92 2.04 -13.59
C GLU A 238 27.38 1.93 -12.16
N LYS A 239 26.99 0.74 -11.69
CA LYS A 239 26.53 0.57 -10.29
C LYS A 239 27.66 0.34 -9.29
N GLU A 240 28.88 0.04 -9.74
CA GLU A 240 30.01 -0.32 -8.86
C GLU A 240 31.16 0.69 -8.86
N GLY A 241 31.08 1.76 -9.66
CA GLY A 241 32.16 2.75 -9.77
C GLY A 241 31.85 4.08 -9.07
N ARG A 242 31.85 4.12 -7.73
CA ARG A 242 32.27 5.33 -7.02
C ARG A 242 33.79 5.31 -7.00
N PHE A 243 34.41 5.93 -7.99
CA PHE A 243 35.79 6.39 -7.86
C PHE A 243 35.73 7.89 -7.61
N ASN A 244 36.22 8.29 -6.43
CA ASN A 244 36.53 9.66 -6.10
C ASN A 244 37.64 10.13 -7.04
N PHE A 245 37.41 11.25 -7.71
CA PHE A 245 38.43 12.25 -7.97
C PHE A 245 38.01 13.49 -7.18
#